data_AF-A0A934FLY1-F1
#
_entry.id   AF-A0A934FLY1-F1
#
_cell.length_a   1.000
_cell.length_b   1.000
_cell.length_c   1.000
_cell.angle_alpha   90.00
_cell.angle_beta   90.00
_cell.angle_gamma   90.00
#
_symmetry.space_group_name_H-M   'P 1'
#
loop_
_entity.id
_entity.type
_entity.pdbx_description
1 polymer ?
#
loop_
_entity_poly.entity_id
_entity_poly.type
_entity_poly.pdbx_seq_one_letter_code
_entity_poly.pdbx_strand_id
1 'polypeptide(L)'
;MDLDPKSLKLDENAKSADESLPAFLARPDDAPVYHGFPLVPETTTDGWCLGAITEYADPSGCESGDAFVVAPDGSRAGLVWDVGEGELMVICPPDNGRWGVFQVWFPKPTRDTADLVDCFRAILPALKQAFSEHQSGQTNPVS
;
A
#
# COMPACT_ATOMS: atom_id res chain seq x y z
N MET A 1 13.41 15.66 -15.39
CA MET A 1 13.37 14.52 -14.47
C MET A 1 12.59 13.46 -15.21
N ASP A 2 13.30 12.52 -15.82
CA ASP A 2 12.66 11.35 -16.42
C ASP A 2 12.28 10.45 -15.24
N LEU A 3 11.00 10.45 -14.87
CA LEU A 3 10.45 9.43 -14.00
C LEU A 3 10.34 8.19 -14.87
N ASP A 4 11.40 7.37 -14.90
CA ASP A 4 11.24 6.00 -15.38
C ASP A 4 10.08 5.39 -14.59
N PRO A 5 9.02 4.92 -15.27
CA PRO A 5 7.88 4.35 -14.57
C PRO A 5 8.38 3.19 -13.73
N LYS A 6 8.19 3.27 -12.41
CA LYS A 6 8.60 2.18 -11.51
C LYS A 6 7.94 0.89 -11.95
N SER A 7 8.74 -0.16 -12.05
CA SER A 7 8.25 -1.48 -12.45
C SER A 7 7.17 -1.95 -11.48
N LEU A 8 6.05 -2.43 -12.00
CA LEU A 8 4.99 -3.02 -11.18
C LEU A 8 5.49 -4.34 -10.57
N LYS A 9 5.12 -4.59 -9.31
CA LYS A 9 5.37 -5.85 -8.63
C LYS A 9 4.09 -6.69 -8.69
N LEU A 10 4.02 -7.64 -9.62
CA LEU A 10 2.81 -8.46 -9.81
C LEU A 10 2.89 -9.76 -9.02
N ASP A 11 1.75 -10.23 -8.52
CA ASP A 11 1.60 -11.59 -7.98
C ASP A 11 1.35 -12.54 -9.15
N GLU A 12 2.38 -13.32 -9.51
CA GLU A 12 2.33 -14.27 -10.62
C GLU A 12 1.32 -15.40 -10.40
N ASN A 13 0.88 -15.62 -9.15
CA ASN A 13 -0.09 -16.65 -8.80
C ASN A 13 -1.52 -16.12 -8.70
N ALA A 14 -1.72 -14.81 -8.85
CA ALA A 14 -3.04 -14.20 -8.77
C ALA A 14 -3.89 -14.61 -9.98
N LYS A 15 -5.07 -15.17 -9.70
CA LYS A 15 -6.02 -15.55 -10.76
C LYS A 15 -6.65 -14.33 -11.39
N SER A 16 -6.67 -14.30 -12.72
CA SER A 16 -7.41 -13.31 -13.50
C SER A 16 -8.80 -13.83 -13.85
N ALA A 17 -9.77 -12.93 -13.95
CA ALA A 17 -11.09 -13.20 -14.52
C ALA A 17 -11.06 -13.34 -16.05
N ASP A 18 -9.99 -12.83 -16.68
CA ASP A 18 -9.71 -12.97 -18.12
C ASP A 18 -8.27 -13.46 -18.28
N GLU A 19 -8.08 -14.67 -18.80
CA GLU A 19 -6.76 -15.30 -18.97
C GLU A 19 -5.81 -14.50 -19.88
N SER A 20 -6.35 -13.57 -20.69
CA SER A 20 -5.54 -12.71 -21.56
C SER A 20 -5.04 -11.43 -20.87
N LEU A 21 -5.52 -11.13 -19.67
CA LEU A 21 -5.19 -9.92 -18.91
C LEU A 21 -4.56 -10.27 -17.55
N PRO A 22 -3.62 -9.45 -17.04
CA PRO A 22 -3.16 -9.53 -15.67
C PRO A 22 -4.31 -9.41 -14.66
N ALA A 23 -4.18 -10.10 -13.51
CA ALA A 23 -5.22 -10.16 -12.48
C ALA A 23 -5.58 -8.78 -11.87
N PHE A 24 -4.68 -7.80 -11.92
CA PHE A 24 -4.99 -6.44 -11.47
C PHE A 24 -5.85 -5.65 -12.47
N LEU A 25 -5.84 -6.03 -13.75
CA LEU A 25 -6.69 -5.44 -14.80
C LEU A 25 -8.03 -6.19 -14.92
N ALA A 26 -8.00 -7.52 -14.84
CA ALA A 26 -9.18 -8.37 -14.85
C ALA A 26 -9.33 -9.06 -13.49
N ARG A 27 -9.62 -8.26 -12.47
CA ARG A 27 -9.88 -8.75 -11.12
C ARG A 27 -11.21 -9.55 -11.07
N PRO A 28 -11.23 -10.75 -10.48
CA PRO A 28 -12.49 -11.46 -10.18
C PRO A 28 -13.43 -10.64 -9.30
N ASP A 29 -14.75 -10.77 -9.50
CA ASP A 29 -15.75 -9.96 -8.78
C ASP A 29 -15.69 -10.11 -7.25
N ASP A 30 -15.30 -11.30 -6.77
CA ASP A 30 -15.17 -11.64 -5.36
C ASP A 30 -13.79 -11.33 -4.76
N ALA A 31 -12.81 -10.92 -5.59
CA ALA A 31 -11.46 -10.64 -5.14
C ALA A 31 -11.32 -9.24 -4.51
N PRO A 32 -10.48 -9.06 -3.48
CA PRO A 32 -10.32 -7.77 -2.81
C PRO A 32 -9.66 -6.71 -3.71
N VAL A 33 -9.79 -5.43 -3.35
CA VAL A 33 -9.04 -4.34 -4.01
C VAL A 33 -7.53 -4.61 -3.92
N TYR A 34 -6.77 -4.27 -4.97
CA TYR A 34 -5.34 -4.61 -5.13
C TYR A 34 -5.04 -6.11 -5.31
N HIS A 35 -6.04 -6.91 -5.66
CA HIS A 35 -5.78 -8.26 -6.18
C HIS A 35 -4.89 -8.19 -7.43
N GLY A 36 -3.96 -9.14 -7.57
CA GLY A 36 -2.92 -9.10 -8.59
C GLY A 36 -1.59 -8.49 -8.13
N PHE A 37 -1.55 -7.92 -6.93
CA PHE A 37 -0.33 -7.42 -6.30
C PHE A 37 0.03 -8.26 -5.07
N PRO A 38 1.32 -8.57 -4.84
CA PRO A 38 1.74 -9.45 -3.77
C PRO A 38 1.69 -8.75 -2.41
N LEU A 39 1.39 -9.53 -1.37
CA LEU A 39 1.71 -9.16 0.00
C LEU A 39 3.21 -9.36 0.25
N VAL A 40 3.75 -8.62 1.22
CA VAL A 40 5.12 -8.78 1.73
C VAL A 40 5.03 -9.32 3.16
N PRO A 41 4.98 -10.64 3.37
CA PRO A 41 4.66 -11.25 4.65
C PRO A 41 5.58 -10.83 5.80
N GLU A 42 6.84 -10.50 5.51
CA GLU A 42 7.84 -10.02 6.46
C GLU A 42 7.43 -8.71 7.15
N THR A 43 6.58 -7.91 6.50
CA THR A 43 6.05 -6.66 7.07
C THR A 43 4.97 -6.90 8.13
N THR A 44 4.46 -8.13 8.25
CA THR A 44 3.36 -8.46 9.15
C THR A 44 3.66 -8.01 10.59
N THR A 45 2.86 -7.07 11.10
CA THR A 45 3.02 -6.48 12.43
C THR A 45 1.64 -6.22 13.02
N ASP A 46 1.32 -6.84 14.17
CA ASP A 46 0.02 -6.72 14.86
C ASP A 46 -1.21 -7.03 13.98
N GLY A 47 -1.09 -7.98 13.05
CA GLY A 47 -2.16 -8.34 12.10
C GLY A 47 -2.29 -7.42 10.89
N TRP A 48 -1.43 -6.41 10.78
CA TRP A 48 -1.31 -5.55 9.60
C TRP A 48 -0.24 -6.08 8.66
N CYS A 49 -0.47 -6.00 7.35
CA CYS A 49 0.50 -6.44 6.35
C CYS A 49 0.54 -5.47 5.17
N LEU A 50 1.74 -5.17 4.68
CA LEU A 50 1.94 -4.36 3.49
C LEU A 50 1.87 -5.25 2.25
N GLY A 51 1.24 -4.75 1.18
CA GLY A 51 1.40 -5.25 -0.17
C GLY A 51 2.05 -4.21 -1.07
N ALA A 52 2.80 -4.69 -2.06
CA ALA A 52 3.60 -3.84 -2.93
C ALA A 52 2.97 -3.72 -4.32
N ILE A 53 2.79 -2.49 -4.82
CA ILE A 53 2.28 -2.23 -6.17
C ILE A 53 3.45 -1.98 -7.13
N THR A 54 4.43 -1.19 -6.71
CA THR A 54 5.68 -0.96 -7.43
C THR A 54 6.85 -1.69 -6.78
N GLU A 55 7.93 -1.92 -7.54
CA GLU A 55 9.19 -2.41 -6.99
C GLU A 55 9.73 -1.43 -5.94
N TYR A 56 10.11 -1.99 -4.79
CA TYR A 56 10.59 -1.27 -3.62
C TYR A 56 12.04 -1.62 -3.28
N ALA A 57 12.59 -2.71 -3.80
CA ALA A 57 13.97 -3.12 -3.55
C ALA A 57 14.88 -2.67 -4.70
N ASP A 58 15.79 -1.75 -4.41
CA ASP A 58 16.86 -1.33 -5.31
C ASP A 58 18.15 -1.13 -4.49
N PRO A 59 19.29 -1.73 -4.88
CA PRO A 59 20.57 -1.48 -4.22
C PRO A 59 20.95 0.00 -4.04
N SER A 60 20.51 0.91 -4.93
CA SER A 60 20.73 2.36 -4.77
C SER A 60 19.76 3.04 -3.80
N GLY A 61 18.71 2.33 -3.37
CA GLY A 61 17.66 2.83 -2.49
C GLY A 61 16.49 3.41 -3.28
N CYS A 62 15.30 2.83 -3.12
CA CYS A 62 14.06 3.39 -3.64
C CYS A 62 13.55 4.50 -2.72
N GLU A 63 13.30 5.67 -3.30
CA GLU A 63 12.85 6.86 -2.55
C GLU A 63 11.34 7.13 -2.63
N SER A 64 10.62 6.42 -3.49
CA SER A 64 9.17 6.55 -3.63
C SER A 64 8.51 5.32 -4.23
N GLY A 65 7.18 5.21 -4.14
CA GLY A 65 6.41 4.17 -4.83
C GLY A 65 4.96 4.06 -4.38
N ASP A 66 4.30 3.03 -4.91
CA ASP A 66 2.92 2.69 -4.58
C ASP A 66 2.85 1.37 -3.82
N ALA A 67 1.98 1.33 -2.82
CA ALA A 67 1.74 0.17 -1.99
C ALA A 67 0.26 0.11 -1.55
N PHE A 68 -0.09 -0.92 -0.82
CA PHE A 68 -1.34 -0.98 -0.09
C PHE A 68 -1.11 -1.63 1.26
N VAL A 69 -2.01 -1.39 2.20
CA VAL A 69 -1.98 -2.03 3.51
C VAL A 69 -3.25 -2.85 3.71
N VAL A 70 -3.09 -4.03 4.30
CA VAL A 70 -4.18 -4.90 4.76
C VAL A 70 -4.29 -4.74 6.28
N ALA A 71 -5.46 -4.33 6.73
CA ALA A 71 -5.79 -4.22 8.16
C ALA A 71 -6.16 -5.60 8.75
N PRO A 72 -6.22 -5.74 10.08
CA PRO A 72 -6.53 -7.02 10.73
C PRO A 72 -7.91 -7.61 10.38
N ASP A 73 -8.86 -6.78 9.95
CA ASP A 73 -10.19 -7.23 9.48
C ASP A 73 -10.21 -7.63 8.00
N GLY A 74 -9.06 -7.58 7.32
CA GLY A 74 -8.89 -7.89 5.90
C GLY A 74 -9.21 -6.74 4.95
N SER A 75 -9.74 -5.62 5.44
CA SER A 75 -9.97 -4.42 4.65
C SER A 75 -8.65 -3.76 4.24
N ARG A 76 -8.67 -2.90 3.22
CA ARG A 76 -7.45 -2.37 2.59
C ARG A 76 -7.49 -0.87 2.40
N ALA A 77 -6.31 -0.25 2.36
CA ALA A 77 -6.09 1.11 1.86
C ALA A 77 -4.93 1.16 0.90
N GLY A 78 -4.98 2.10 -0.05
CA GLY A 78 -3.84 2.42 -0.90
C GLY A 78 -2.86 3.34 -0.21
N LEU A 79 -1.59 3.24 -0.58
CA LEU A 79 -0.51 4.08 -0.10
C LEU A 79 0.30 4.61 -1.28
N VAL A 80 0.55 5.91 -1.30
CA VAL A 80 1.63 6.53 -2.05
C VAL A 80 2.69 6.89 -1.03
N TRP A 81 3.90 6.41 -1.20
CA TRP A 81 4.98 6.65 -0.24
C TRP A 81 6.13 7.38 -0.90
N ASP A 82 6.72 8.30 -0.15
CA ASP A 82 7.95 9.01 -0.47
C ASP A 82 8.87 9.02 0.74
N VAL A 83 10.18 9.10 0.53
CA VAL A 83 11.15 9.27 1.61
C VAL A 83 11.14 10.72 2.07
N GLY A 84 11.04 10.91 3.38
CA GLY A 84 11.07 12.23 3.99
C GLY A 84 10.35 12.28 5.32
N GLU A 85 9.90 13.48 5.66
CA GLU A 85 9.15 13.76 6.87
C GLU A 85 7.84 14.44 6.50
N GLY A 86 6.77 14.02 7.15
CA GLY A 86 5.47 14.64 6.98
C GLY A 86 4.38 13.86 7.71
N GLU A 87 3.20 14.47 7.76
CA GLU A 87 2.01 13.82 8.29
C GLU A 87 1.35 12.96 7.21
N LEU A 88 0.57 11.97 7.65
CA LEU A 88 -0.26 11.17 6.77
C LEU A 88 -1.33 12.08 6.14
N MET A 89 -1.44 12.06 4.81
CA MET A 89 -2.42 12.87 4.07
C MET A 89 -3.40 11.99 3.31
N VAL A 90 -4.67 12.39 3.25
CA VAL A 90 -5.68 11.71 2.43
C VAL A 90 -5.54 12.16 0.97
N ILE A 91 -5.17 11.25 0.08
CA ILE A 91 -5.15 11.46 -1.37
C ILE A 91 -6.52 11.15 -1.97
N CYS A 92 -7.16 10.07 -1.53
CA CYS A 92 -8.53 9.74 -1.89
C CYS A 92 -9.32 9.32 -0.64
N PRO A 93 -10.56 9.81 -0.47
CA PRO A 93 -11.40 9.40 0.64
C PRO A 93 -11.78 7.92 0.54
N PRO A 94 -12.33 7.33 1.63
CA PRO A 94 -12.87 5.97 1.61
C PRO A 94 -13.91 5.76 0.51
N ASP A 95 -13.94 4.55 -0.04
CA ASP A 95 -14.98 4.06 -0.96
C ASP A 95 -15.45 2.65 -0.54
N ASN A 96 -16.31 2.01 -1.34
CA ASN A 96 -16.86 0.68 -1.01
C ASN A 96 -15.82 -0.46 -0.98
N GLY A 97 -14.62 -0.24 -1.55
CA GLY A 97 -13.58 -1.27 -1.65
C GLY A 97 -12.37 -1.03 -0.74
N ARG A 98 -12.16 0.20 -0.26
CA ARG A 98 -11.00 0.59 0.55
C ARG A 98 -11.32 1.76 1.47
N TRP A 99 -10.65 1.80 2.62
CA TRP A 99 -10.82 2.86 3.61
C TRP A 99 -9.98 4.12 3.34
N GLY A 100 -9.50 4.28 2.11
CA GLY A 100 -8.81 5.48 1.62
C GLY A 100 -7.58 5.16 0.76
N VAL A 101 -7.00 6.22 0.22
CA VAL A 101 -5.64 6.23 -0.32
C VAL A 101 -4.88 7.34 0.37
N PHE A 102 -3.70 7.04 0.90
CA PHE A 102 -2.95 7.95 1.74
C PHE A 102 -1.55 8.22 1.19
N GLN A 103 -1.09 9.46 1.33
CA GLN A 103 0.33 9.78 1.26
C GLN A 103 0.96 9.45 2.61
N VAL A 104 2.09 8.75 2.58
CA VAL A 104 2.89 8.41 3.77
C VAL A 104 4.36 8.71 3.52
N TRP A 105 5.11 8.88 4.62
CA TRP A 105 6.51 9.30 4.56
C TRP A 105 7.40 8.23 5.18
N PHE A 106 8.22 7.57 4.36
CA PHE A 106 9.20 6.61 4.83
C PHE A 106 10.43 7.34 5.37
N PRO A 107 10.99 6.90 6.51
CA PRO A 107 12.12 7.59 7.13
C PRO A 107 13.46 7.37 6.40
N LYS A 108 13.52 6.39 5.49
CA LYS A 108 14.73 6.04 4.73
C LYS A 108 14.37 5.40 3.39
N PRO A 109 15.26 5.46 2.39
CA PRO A 109 15.11 4.69 1.15
C PRO A 109 15.11 3.19 1.42
N THR A 110 14.35 2.44 0.62
CA THR A 110 14.26 0.99 0.72
C THR A 110 15.24 0.32 -0.23
N ARG A 111 16.23 -0.41 0.29
CA ARG A 111 17.18 -1.19 -0.54
C ARG A 111 16.77 -2.64 -0.69
N ASP A 112 16.07 -3.16 0.29
CA ASP A 112 15.63 -4.55 0.39
C ASP A 112 14.35 -4.65 1.23
N THR A 113 13.88 -5.88 1.44
CA THR A 113 12.71 -6.15 2.28
C THR A 113 12.91 -5.74 3.74
N ALA A 114 14.13 -5.79 4.28
CA ALA A 114 14.38 -5.40 5.67
C ALA A 114 14.17 -3.88 5.87
N ASP A 115 14.66 -3.06 4.95
CA ASP A 115 14.37 -1.62 4.98
C ASP A 115 12.86 -1.34 4.83
N LEU A 116 12.16 -2.09 3.97
CA LEU A 116 10.71 -1.95 3.81
C LEU A 116 9.96 -2.28 5.12
N VAL A 117 10.37 -3.33 5.83
CA VAL A 117 9.81 -3.70 7.14
C VAL A 117 9.99 -2.58 8.16
N ASP A 118 11.18 -1.99 8.23
CA ASP A 118 11.46 -0.87 9.15
C ASP A 118 10.60 0.35 8.79
N CYS A 119 10.52 0.70 7.51
CA CYS A 119 9.73 1.84 7.03
C CYS A 119 8.23 1.64 7.29
N PHE A 120 7.70 0.45 7.01
CA PHE A 120 6.30 0.13 7.28
C PHE A 120 5.97 0.27 8.76
N ARG A 121 6.82 -0.28 9.65
CA ARG A 121 6.62 -0.16 11.09
C ARG A 121 6.66 1.28 11.59
N ALA A 122 7.46 2.15 10.95
CA ALA A 122 7.52 3.56 11.29
C ALA A 122 6.20 4.30 10.98
N ILE A 123 5.54 3.97 9.86
CA ILE A 123 4.28 4.63 9.46
C ILE A 123 3.03 3.95 10.04
N LEU A 124 3.15 2.71 10.55
CA LEU A 124 2.02 1.91 11.01
C LEU A 124 1.17 2.59 12.11
N PRO A 125 1.72 3.34 13.08
CA PRO A 125 0.90 4.07 14.06
C PRO A 125 -0.10 5.04 13.41
N ALA A 126 0.33 5.79 12.39
CA ALA A 126 -0.55 6.71 11.67
C ALA A 126 -1.64 5.96 10.88
N LEU A 127 -1.30 4.83 10.26
CA LEU A 127 -2.28 3.98 9.56
C LEU A 127 -3.33 3.41 10.51
N LYS A 128 -2.91 2.95 11.70
CA LYS A 128 -3.82 2.46 12.74
C LYS A 128 -4.79 3.54 13.21
N GLN A 129 -4.33 4.79 13.32
CA GLN A 129 -5.18 5.92 13.64
C GLN A 129 -6.22 6.17 12.52
N ALA A 130 -5.78 6.31 11.27
CA ALA A 130 -6.66 6.55 10.12
C ALA A 130 -7.74 5.45 9.98
N PHE A 131 -7.36 4.19 10.22
CA PHE A 131 -8.30 3.08 10.23
C PHE A 131 -9.30 3.14 11.39
N SER A 132 -8.86 3.55 12.59
CA SER A 132 -9.76 3.71 13.75
C SER A 132 -10.79 4.82 13.50
N GLU A 133 -10.36 5.92 12.86
CA GLU A 133 -11.24 7.02 12.43
C GLU A 133 -12.27 6.54 11.39
N HIS A 134 -11.81 5.75 10.40
CA HIS A 134 -12.68 5.10 9.41
C HIS A 134 -13.75 4.21 10.08
N GLN A 135 -13.33 3.33 11.00
CA GLN A 135 -14.25 2.44 11.72
C GLN A 135 -15.26 3.20 12.58
N SER A 136 -14.89 4.38 13.08
CA SER A 136 -15.76 5.22 13.90
C SER A 136 -16.72 6.09 13.08
N GLY A 137 -16.62 6.07 11.74
CA GLY A 137 -17.42 6.92 10.85
C GLY A 137 -17.06 8.41 10.92
N GLN A 138 -15.91 8.77 11.49
CA GLN A 138 -15.42 10.14 11.55
C GLN A 138 -14.57 10.41 10.32
N THR A 139 -15.13 11.08 9.31
CA THR A 139 -14.32 11.66 8.22
C THR A 139 -13.96 13.09 8.62
N ASN A 140 -12.68 13.35 8.93
CA ASN A 140 -12.20 14.72 9.09
C ASN A 140 -12.47 15.50 7.78
N PRO A 141 -13.15 16.65 7.82
CA PRO A 141 -13.33 17.47 6.64
C PRO A 141 -11.97 18.00 6.20
N VAL A 142 -11.64 17.80 4.93
CA VAL A 142 -10.53 18.49 4.27
C VAL A 142 -10.80 19.99 4.38
N SER A 143 -9.92 20.72 5.07
CA SER A 143 -9.95 22.19 5.12
C SER A 143 -9.43 22.80 3.83
#